data_AF-A0A8B8V921-F1
#
_entry.id   AF-A0A8B8V921-F1
#
_cell.length_a   1.000
_cell.length_b   1.000
_cell.length_c   1.000
_cell.angle_alpha   90.00
_cell.angle_beta   90.00
_cell.angle_gamma   90.00
#
_symmetry.space_group_name_H-M   'P 1'
#
loop_
_entity.id
_entity.type
_entity.pdbx_description
1 polymer ?
#
loop_
_entity_poly.entity_id
_entity_poly.type
_entity_poly.pdbx_seq_one_letter_code
_entity_poly.pdbx_strand_id
1 'polypeptide(L)'
;MEHLERCAWVLRGTLVRAAVRRYLPWALVASMLAGSLLKELSPLPESYLSNKRNVLNVYFVKVAWAWTFCLLLPFITLTNYHLTGKAGLVLRRLTTLLVGTAIWYVGTAVFANIEHYTGSCYQSPALEGVRKEHQSKRQCHGEGGFWHGFDISGHSFLLTFCALMIVEEMAVLHEVLNKRLLRASVITEYHRAWFVSPC
;
A
#
# COMPACT_ATOMS: atom_id res chain seq x y z
N MET A 1 8.73 15.20 22.53
CA MET A 1 9.45 14.81 21.29
C MET A 1 10.18 13.48 21.47
N GLU A 2 10.94 13.30 22.56
CA GLU A 2 11.61 12.05 22.97
C GLU A 2 10.82 10.73 22.84
N HIS A 3 9.53 10.71 23.18
CA HIS A 3 8.69 9.50 23.08
C HIS A 3 8.31 9.14 21.64
N LEU A 4 8.08 10.16 20.80
CA LEU A 4 7.76 9.97 19.39
C LEU A 4 8.96 9.42 18.62
N GLU A 5 10.17 9.88 18.95
CA GLU A 5 11.41 9.38 18.34
C GLU A 5 11.74 7.96 18.77
N ARG A 6 11.56 7.61 20.05
CA ARG A 6 11.70 6.23 20.53
C ARG A 6 10.70 5.30 19.85
N CYS A 7 9.43 5.69 19.78
CA CYS A 7 8.42 4.91 19.06
C CYS A 7 8.77 4.76 17.58
N ALA A 8 9.18 5.82 16.90
CA ALA A 8 9.57 5.78 15.49
C ALA A 8 10.80 4.90 15.25
N TRP A 9 11.76 4.88 16.18
CA TRP A 9 12.95 4.05 16.10
C TRP A 9 12.63 2.57 16.31
N VAL A 10 11.79 2.25 17.31
CA VAL A 10 11.29 0.88 17.55
C VAL A 10 10.43 0.39 16.38
N LEU A 11 9.54 1.24 15.86
CA LEU A 11 8.76 0.95 14.65
C LEU A 11 9.67 0.71 13.45
N ARG A 12 10.69 1.54 13.22
CA ARG A 12 11.67 1.29 12.14
C ARG A 12 12.39 -0.04 12.31
N GLY A 13 12.89 -0.35 13.50
CA GLY A 13 13.61 -1.59 13.76
C GLY A 13 12.75 -2.85 13.59
N THR A 14 11.48 -2.78 13.98
CA THR A 14 10.51 -3.89 13.86
C THR A 14 10.00 -4.06 12.43
N LEU A 15 9.65 -2.96 11.75
CA LEU A 15 9.12 -2.97 10.39
C LEU A 15 10.17 -3.38 9.35
N VAL A 16 11.45 -3.07 9.60
CA VAL A 16 12.58 -3.50 8.74
C VAL A 16 12.95 -4.98 8.95
N ARG A 17 12.41 -5.64 9.98
CA ARG A 17 12.68 -7.06 10.24
C ARG A 17 12.05 -7.92 9.15
N ALA A 18 12.86 -8.75 8.49
CA ALA A 18 12.44 -9.57 7.35
C ALA A 18 11.22 -10.47 7.62
N ALA A 19 11.04 -10.91 8.86
CA ALA A 19 9.87 -11.67 9.28
C ALA A 19 8.59 -10.82 9.23
N VAL A 20 8.60 -9.60 9.79
CA VAL A 20 7.45 -8.70 9.79
C VAL A 20 7.04 -8.36 8.36
N ARG A 21 8.03 -8.07 7.51
CA ARG A 21 7.81 -7.84 6.08
C ARG A 21 7.15 -9.02 5.35
N ARG A 22 7.48 -10.26 5.71
CA ARG A 22 6.85 -11.44 5.13
C ARG A 22 5.39 -11.60 5.55
N TYR A 23 5.06 -11.24 6.79
CA TYR A 23 3.71 -11.36 7.34
C TYR A 23 2.83 -10.13 7.06
N LEU A 24 3.41 -8.98 6.76
CA LEU A 24 2.69 -7.73 6.56
C LEU A 24 1.67 -7.81 5.41
N PRO A 25 1.98 -8.35 4.21
CA PRO A 25 0.99 -8.49 3.14
C PRO A 25 -0.19 -9.39 3.56
N TRP A 26 0.11 -10.50 4.25
CA TRP A 26 -0.91 -11.43 4.74
C TRP A 26 -1.80 -10.80 5.81
N ALA A 27 -1.21 -10.07 6.75
CA ALA A 27 -1.95 -9.33 7.77
C ALA A 27 -2.88 -8.28 7.15
N LEU A 28 -2.47 -7.65 6.03
CA LEU A 28 -3.27 -6.65 5.36
C LEU A 28 -4.44 -7.27 4.59
N VAL A 29 -4.20 -8.37 3.88
CA VAL A 29 -5.28 -9.16 3.26
C VAL A 29 -6.27 -9.62 4.34
N ALA A 30 -5.78 -10.14 5.46
CA ALA A 30 -6.61 -10.55 6.59
C ALA A 30 -7.41 -9.38 7.19
N SER A 31 -6.79 -8.21 7.37
CA SER A 31 -7.49 -7.01 7.86
C SER A 31 -8.56 -6.50 6.91
N MET A 32 -8.38 -6.68 5.60
CA MET A 32 -9.37 -6.27 4.59
C MET A 32 -10.56 -7.22 4.56
N LEU A 33 -10.29 -8.52 4.58
CA LEU A 33 -11.35 -9.52 4.69
C LEU A 33 -12.12 -9.35 6.01
N ALA A 34 -11.41 -9.13 7.12
CA ALA A 34 -12.05 -8.85 8.41
C ALA A 34 -12.88 -7.55 8.38
N GLY A 35 -12.37 -6.47 7.77
CA GLY A 35 -13.11 -5.22 7.63
C GLY A 35 -14.38 -5.37 6.79
N SER A 36 -14.32 -6.16 5.72
CA SER A 36 -15.49 -6.48 4.90
C SER A 36 -16.51 -7.36 5.64
N LEU A 37 -16.07 -8.39 6.38
CA LEU A 37 -16.97 -9.21 7.20
C LEU A 37 -17.61 -8.40 8.34
N LEU A 38 -16.85 -7.52 8.99
CA LEU A 38 -17.35 -6.66 10.07
C LEU A 38 -18.45 -5.71 9.57
N LYS A 39 -18.34 -5.22 8.33
CA LYS A 39 -19.36 -4.40 7.68
C LYS A 39 -20.67 -5.18 7.42
N GLU A 40 -20.57 -6.48 7.21
CA GLU A 40 -21.72 -7.37 6.99
C GLU A 40 -22.35 -7.85 8.31
N LEU A 41 -21.53 -8.08 9.35
CA LEU A 41 -21.99 -8.49 10.68
C LEU A 41 -22.61 -7.34 11.50
N SER A 42 -22.22 -6.10 11.22
CA SER A 42 -22.71 -4.92 11.93
C SER A 42 -22.94 -3.75 10.96
N PRO A 43 -24.21 -3.39 10.64
CA PRO A 43 -24.52 -2.15 9.94
C PRO A 43 -24.26 -0.97 10.88
N LEU A 44 -22.98 -0.66 11.12
CA LEU A 44 -22.54 0.54 11.82
C LEU A 44 -23.00 1.76 11.02
N PRO A 45 -23.43 2.85 11.69
CA PRO A 45 -23.89 4.06 11.02
C PRO A 45 -22.81 4.61 10.09
N GLU A 46 -23.21 4.95 8.87
CA GLU A 46 -22.36 5.52 7.81
C GLU A 46 -21.57 6.72 8.36
N SER A 47 -20.28 6.51 8.61
CA SER A 47 -19.39 7.55 9.13
C SER A 47 -19.08 8.58 8.03
N TYR A 48 -18.84 9.83 8.39
CA TYR A 48 -18.59 10.97 7.49
C TYR A 48 -17.45 10.74 6.44
N LEU A 49 -16.52 9.84 6.73
CA LEU A 49 -15.43 9.39 5.84
C LEU A 49 -15.81 8.25 4.86
N SER A 50 -16.98 7.62 5.05
CA SER A 50 -17.58 6.59 4.18
C SER A 50 -18.37 7.19 3.01
N ASN A 51 -18.61 8.50 3.04
CA ASN A 51 -19.38 9.17 1.99
C ASN A 51 -18.62 9.14 0.64
N LYS A 52 -19.16 8.39 -0.33
CA LYS A 52 -18.63 8.25 -1.71
C LYS A 52 -18.43 9.59 -2.44
N ARG A 53 -18.99 10.69 -1.93
CA ARG A 53 -18.90 12.05 -2.50
C ARG A 53 -17.84 12.96 -1.87
N ASN A 54 -17.09 12.51 -0.87
CA ASN A 54 -16.06 13.35 -0.27
C ASN A 54 -14.89 13.58 -1.24
N VAL A 55 -14.52 14.84 -1.48
CA VAL A 55 -13.50 15.24 -2.46
C VAL A 55 -12.13 14.62 -2.13
N LEU A 56 -11.82 14.45 -0.84
CA LEU A 56 -10.63 13.73 -0.38
C LEU A 56 -10.61 12.26 -0.82
N ASN A 57 -11.76 11.59 -0.83
CA ASN A 57 -11.85 10.20 -1.28
C ASN A 57 -11.74 10.11 -2.82
N VAL A 58 -12.37 11.06 -3.54
CA VAL A 58 -12.39 11.04 -5.01
C VAL A 58 -11.04 11.44 -5.61
N TYR A 59 -10.34 12.43 -5.06
CA TYR A 59 -9.08 12.93 -5.61
C TYR A 59 -7.84 12.36 -4.92
N PHE A 60 -7.82 12.34 -3.58
CA PHE A 60 -6.60 11.92 -2.89
C PHE A 60 -6.41 10.41 -2.99
N VAL A 61 -7.50 9.64 -2.84
CA VAL A 61 -7.40 8.18 -2.83
C VAL A 61 -7.35 7.61 -4.25
N LYS A 62 -8.16 8.06 -5.21
CA LYS A 62 -8.04 7.57 -6.60
C LYS A 62 -6.69 7.89 -7.24
N VAL A 63 -6.07 9.01 -6.86
CA VAL A 63 -4.77 9.45 -7.40
C VAL A 63 -3.61 9.06 -6.47
N ALA A 64 -3.88 8.39 -5.33
CA ALA A 64 -2.85 8.00 -4.36
C ALA A 64 -1.68 7.24 -5.00
N TRP A 65 -1.98 6.40 -6.00
CA TRP A 65 -0.96 5.68 -6.74
C TRP A 65 -0.03 6.62 -7.53
N ALA A 66 -0.59 7.61 -8.24
CA ALA A 66 0.21 8.60 -8.97
C ALA A 66 1.04 9.47 -8.01
N TRP A 67 0.49 9.84 -6.84
CA TRP A 67 1.26 10.51 -5.79
C TRP A 67 2.41 9.65 -5.27
N THR A 68 2.18 8.35 -5.12
CA THR A 68 3.21 7.38 -4.68
C THR A 68 4.35 7.33 -5.70
N PHE A 69 4.06 7.31 -7.00
CA PHE A 69 5.06 7.43 -8.06
C PHE A 69 5.81 8.77 -8.03
N CYS A 70 5.06 9.86 -7.89
CA CYS A 70 5.61 11.22 -7.85
C CYS A 70 6.58 11.42 -6.68
N LEU A 71 6.35 10.74 -5.55
CA LEU A 71 7.25 10.78 -4.38
C LEU A 71 8.40 9.76 -4.49
N LEU A 72 8.13 8.54 -4.95
CA LEU A 72 9.13 7.48 -5.02
C LEU A 72 10.16 7.72 -6.11
N LEU A 73 9.77 8.19 -7.30
CA LEU A 73 10.72 8.37 -8.40
C LEU A 73 11.83 9.38 -8.08
N PRO A 74 11.54 10.62 -7.62
CA PRO A 74 12.58 11.56 -7.19
C PRO A 74 13.39 11.04 -6.02
N PHE A 75 12.76 10.33 -5.08
CA PHE A 75 13.46 9.74 -3.96
C PHE A 75 14.48 8.68 -4.40
N ILE A 76 14.12 7.83 -5.37
CA ILE A 76 15.00 6.81 -5.95
C ILE A 76 16.16 7.49 -6.72
N THR A 77 15.89 8.53 -7.50
CA THR A 77 16.94 9.23 -8.27
C THR A 77 17.93 9.94 -7.35
N LEU A 78 17.44 10.69 -6.34
CA LEU A 78 18.27 11.36 -5.35
C LEU A 78 19.11 10.35 -4.56
N THR A 79 18.49 9.27 -4.08
CA THR A 79 19.19 8.20 -3.35
C THR A 79 20.24 7.53 -4.21
N ASN A 80 19.95 7.27 -5.49
CA ASN A 80 20.92 6.68 -6.39
C ASN A 80 22.12 7.60 -6.62
N TYR A 81 21.86 8.88 -6.89
CA TYR A 81 22.89 9.89 -7.14
C TYR A 81 23.81 10.08 -5.93
N HIS A 82 23.26 10.20 -4.72
CA HIS A 82 24.05 10.48 -3.52
C HIS A 82 24.63 9.23 -2.82
N LEU A 83 23.95 8.09 -2.86
CA LEU A 83 24.29 6.93 -2.04
C LEU A 83 24.89 5.73 -2.76
N THR A 84 24.42 5.41 -3.95
CA THR A 84 24.67 4.08 -4.51
C THR A 84 25.51 4.12 -5.78
N GLY A 85 25.16 4.97 -6.75
CA GLY A 85 25.78 5.00 -8.08
C GLY A 85 25.70 3.67 -8.86
N LYS A 86 24.89 2.70 -8.42
CA LYS A 86 24.80 1.35 -9.02
C LYS A 86 23.48 1.16 -9.75
N ALA A 87 23.57 0.95 -11.06
CA ALA A 87 22.42 0.68 -11.92
C ALA A 87 21.59 -0.53 -11.45
N GLY A 88 22.24 -1.59 -10.92
CA GLY A 88 21.53 -2.78 -10.45
C GLY A 88 20.57 -2.54 -9.28
N LEU A 89 20.88 -1.60 -8.38
CA LEU A 89 19.96 -1.26 -7.28
C LEU A 89 18.78 -0.45 -7.79
N VAL A 90 19.01 0.47 -8.73
CA VAL A 90 17.95 1.26 -9.37
C VAL A 90 17.00 0.33 -10.11
N LEU A 91 17.54 -0.59 -10.91
CA LEU A 91 16.75 -1.56 -11.65
C LEU A 91 15.88 -2.39 -10.70
N ARG A 92 16.44 -2.86 -9.58
CA ARG A 92 15.67 -3.58 -8.57
C ARG A 92 14.50 -2.75 -8.02
N ARG A 93 14.72 -1.48 -7.67
CA ARG A 93 13.65 -0.59 -7.17
C ARG A 93 12.58 -0.31 -8.24
N LEU A 94 13.00 -0.09 -9.49
CA LEU A 94 12.08 0.06 -10.61
C LEU A 94 11.27 -1.21 -10.88
N THR A 95 11.89 -2.39 -10.78
CA THR A 95 11.16 -3.67 -10.91
C THR A 95 10.17 -3.89 -9.77
N THR A 96 10.50 -3.51 -8.53
CA THR A 96 9.55 -3.57 -7.41
C THR A 96 8.34 -2.67 -7.67
N LEU A 97 8.56 -1.46 -8.19
CA LEU A 97 7.51 -0.51 -8.53
C LEU A 97 6.62 -1.03 -9.68
N LEU A 98 7.21 -1.69 -10.69
CA LEU A 98 6.49 -2.34 -11.78
C LEU A 98 5.62 -3.50 -11.26
N VAL A 99 6.20 -4.39 -10.47
CA VAL A 99 5.47 -5.51 -9.84
C VAL A 99 4.34 -4.98 -8.96
N GLY A 100 4.60 -3.92 -8.19
CA GLY A 100 3.57 -3.28 -7.37
C GLY A 100 2.40 -2.75 -8.22
N THR A 101 2.69 -2.16 -9.38
CA THR A 101 1.66 -1.69 -10.32
C THR A 101 0.81 -2.83 -10.86
N ALA A 102 1.45 -3.96 -11.20
CA ALA A 102 0.74 -5.15 -11.66
C ALA A 102 -0.18 -5.72 -10.56
N ILE A 103 0.31 -5.82 -9.31
CA ILE A 103 -0.49 -6.29 -8.16
C ILE A 103 -1.69 -5.39 -7.93
N TRP A 104 -1.50 -4.06 -7.96
CA TRP A 104 -2.60 -3.11 -7.81
C TRP A 104 -3.65 -3.25 -8.92
N TYR A 105 -3.22 -3.35 -10.18
CA TYR A 105 -4.11 -3.52 -11.31
C TYR A 105 -4.91 -4.82 -11.21
N VAL A 106 -4.25 -5.94 -10.91
CA VAL A 106 -4.92 -7.23 -10.72
C VAL A 106 -5.86 -7.20 -9.52
N GLY A 107 -5.44 -6.64 -8.38
CA GLY A 107 -6.27 -6.54 -7.18
C GLY A 107 -7.55 -5.73 -7.43
N THR A 108 -7.43 -4.58 -8.09
CA THR A 108 -8.60 -3.75 -8.45
C THR A 108 -9.52 -4.45 -9.44
N ALA A 109 -8.97 -5.18 -10.42
CA ALA A 109 -9.75 -6.01 -11.34
C ALA A 109 -10.48 -7.15 -10.60
N VAL A 110 -9.81 -7.84 -9.67
CA VAL A 110 -10.43 -8.91 -8.87
C VAL A 110 -11.58 -8.35 -8.02
N PHE A 111 -11.41 -7.20 -7.36
CA PHE A 111 -12.50 -6.59 -6.59
C PHE A 111 -13.70 -6.21 -7.46
N ALA A 112 -13.45 -5.64 -8.64
CA ALA A 112 -14.52 -5.32 -9.59
C ALA A 112 -15.26 -6.58 -10.07
N ASN A 113 -14.53 -7.68 -10.29
CA ASN A 113 -15.12 -8.97 -10.65
C ASN A 113 -15.93 -9.55 -9.48
N ILE A 114 -15.43 -9.51 -8.25
CA ILE A 114 -16.16 -10.00 -7.07
C ILE A 114 -17.47 -9.23 -6.89
N GLU A 115 -17.45 -7.90 -7.01
CA GLU A 115 -18.66 -7.07 -6.93
C GLU A 115 -19.67 -7.43 -8.04
N HIS A 116 -19.17 -7.74 -9.24
CA HIS A 116 -20.01 -8.15 -10.37
C HIS A 116 -20.65 -9.54 -10.17
N TYR A 117 -19.89 -10.50 -9.64
CA TYR A 117 -20.39 -11.87 -9.42
C TYR A 117 -21.31 -11.98 -8.21
N THR A 118 -21.05 -11.20 -7.15
CA THR A 118 -21.86 -11.23 -5.92
C THR A 118 -23.05 -10.28 -5.96
N GLY A 119 -23.08 -9.36 -6.92
CA GLY A 119 -24.10 -8.34 -7.02
C GLY A 119 -25.39 -8.81 -7.69
N SER A 120 -26.50 -8.24 -7.25
CA SER A 120 -27.83 -8.43 -7.84
C SER A 120 -28.53 -7.09 -8.01
N CYS A 121 -29.40 -7.01 -9.02
CA CYS A 121 -30.20 -5.82 -9.27
C CYS A 121 -31.53 -5.90 -8.50
N TYR A 122 -31.79 -4.90 -7.67
CA TYR A 122 -33.01 -4.75 -6.88
C TYR A 122 -33.84 -3.57 -7.39
N GLN A 123 -35.16 -3.68 -7.25
CA GLN A 123 -36.08 -2.66 -7.74
C GLN A 123 -36.27 -1.49 -6.75
N SER A 124 -36.02 -1.70 -5.46
CA SER A 124 -36.15 -0.67 -4.41
C SER A 124 -34.95 -0.68 -3.45
N PRO A 125 -34.67 0.45 -2.77
CA PRO A 125 -33.63 0.51 -1.73
C PRO A 125 -33.97 -0.30 -0.47
N ALA A 126 -35.21 -0.78 -0.35
CA ALA A 126 -35.66 -1.68 0.72
C ALA A 126 -35.36 -3.17 0.43
N LEU A 127 -34.59 -3.48 -0.63
CA LEU A 127 -34.31 -4.84 -1.11
C LEU A 127 -35.56 -5.67 -1.45
N GLU A 128 -36.68 -5.02 -1.79
CA GLU A 128 -37.90 -5.72 -2.22
C GLU A 128 -37.89 -5.94 -3.74
N GLY A 129 -38.00 -7.22 -4.14
CA GLY A 129 -38.09 -7.63 -5.55
C GLY A 129 -36.73 -7.74 -6.24
N VAL A 130 -36.19 -8.97 -6.33
CA VAL A 130 -34.98 -9.28 -7.12
C VAL A 130 -35.34 -9.28 -8.61
N ARG A 131 -34.79 -8.33 -9.38
CA ARG A 131 -34.90 -8.33 -10.85
C ARG A 131 -33.81 -9.23 -11.42
N LYS A 132 -34.11 -10.51 -11.61
CA LYS A 132 -33.14 -11.53 -12.09
C LYS A 132 -32.59 -11.32 -13.52
N GLU A 133 -33.06 -10.31 -14.25
CA GLU A 133 -32.77 -10.15 -15.68
C GLU A 133 -31.45 -9.42 -16.02
N HIS A 134 -30.83 -8.71 -15.09
CA HIS A 134 -29.75 -7.77 -15.43
C HIS A 134 -28.39 -8.23 -14.93
N GLN A 135 -27.55 -8.77 -15.84
CA GLN A 135 -26.23 -9.29 -15.51
C GLN A 135 -25.16 -8.21 -15.27
N SER A 136 -25.44 -6.92 -15.52
CA SER A 136 -24.43 -5.86 -15.38
C SER A 136 -24.92 -4.63 -14.60
N LYS A 137 -24.03 -4.10 -13.75
CA LYS A 137 -24.24 -2.89 -12.93
C LYS A 137 -24.69 -1.66 -13.73
N ARG A 138 -24.13 -1.47 -14.94
CA ARG A 138 -24.48 -0.33 -15.81
C ARG A 138 -25.93 -0.39 -16.29
N GLN A 139 -26.38 -1.59 -16.65
CA GLN A 139 -27.71 -1.81 -17.19
C GLN A 139 -28.76 -1.74 -16.07
N CYS A 140 -28.45 -2.28 -14.87
CA CYS A 140 -29.28 -2.13 -13.67
C CYS A 140 -29.51 -0.65 -13.29
N HIS A 141 -28.46 0.17 -13.30
CA HIS A 141 -28.58 1.61 -13.01
C HIS A 141 -29.28 2.39 -14.13
N GLY A 142 -29.11 1.98 -15.39
CA GLY A 142 -29.77 2.62 -16.54
C GLY A 142 -31.29 2.51 -16.51
N GLU A 143 -31.82 1.45 -15.90
CA GLU A 143 -33.27 1.23 -15.72
C GLU A 143 -33.81 1.74 -14.37
N GLY A 144 -33.00 2.47 -13.59
CA GLY A 144 -33.40 2.99 -12.28
C GLY A 144 -33.35 1.97 -11.14
N GLY A 145 -32.74 0.79 -11.35
CA GLY A 145 -32.53 -0.22 -10.33
C GLY A 145 -31.35 0.08 -9.39
N PHE A 146 -31.36 -0.56 -8.23
CA PHE A 146 -30.32 -0.47 -7.21
C PHE A 146 -29.47 -1.74 -7.24
N TRP A 147 -28.18 -1.61 -7.58
CA TRP A 147 -27.22 -2.72 -7.52
C TRP A 147 -26.75 -2.92 -6.08
N HIS A 148 -27.02 -4.10 -5.51
CA HIS A 148 -26.52 -4.48 -4.19
C HIS A 148 -25.62 -5.71 -4.34
N GLY A 149 -24.35 -5.54 -4.01
CA GLY A 149 -23.32 -6.58 -4.09
C GLY A 149 -22.22 -6.32 -3.07
N PHE A 150 -21.35 -7.30 -2.90
CA PHE A 150 -20.27 -7.22 -1.93
C PHE A 150 -19.18 -6.25 -2.40
N ASP A 151 -19.24 -5.00 -1.93
CA ASP A 151 -18.29 -3.91 -2.25
C ASP A 151 -17.08 -3.97 -1.30
N ILE A 152 -15.99 -4.63 -1.75
CA ILE A 152 -14.70 -4.60 -1.05
C ILE A 152 -14.11 -3.18 -1.20
N SER A 153 -13.70 -2.56 -0.09
CA SER A 153 -13.14 -1.20 -0.09
C SER A 153 -11.80 -1.13 -0.85
N GLY A 154 -11.87 -0.90 -2.17
CA GLY A 154 -10.69 -0.70 -3.02
C GLY A 154 -9.85 0.53 -2.64
N HIS A 155 -10.47 1.54 -1.99
CA HIS A 155 -9.81 2.73 -1.48
C HIS A 155 -8.92 2.40 -0.27
N SER A 156 -9.44 1.60 0.67
CA SER A 156 -8.66 1.08 1.80
C SER A 156 -7.53 0.19 1.28
N PHE A 157 -7.79 -0.67 0.29
CA PHE A 157 -6.76 -1.44 -0.40
C PHE A 157 -5.62 -0.57 -0.92
N LEU A 158 -5.95 0.45 -1.70
CA LEU A 158 -4.95 1.31 -2.31
C LEU A 158 -4.10 2.05 -1.27
N LEU A 159 -4.70 2.62 -0.22
CA LEU A 159 -3.96 3.34 0.82
C LEU A 159 -3.00 2.44 1.59
N THR A 160 -3.49 1.27 1.99
CA THR A 160 -2.66 0.26 2.66
C THR A 160 -1.55 -0.25 1.74
N PHE A 161 -1.85 -0.44 0.46
CA PHE A 161 -0.88 -0.88 -0.54
C PHE A 161 0.21 0.19 -0.79
N CYS A 162 -0.15 1.47 -0.85
CA CYS A 162 0.80 2.57 -0.88
C CYS A 162 1.71 2.56 0.35
N ALA A 163 1.15 2.35 1.54
CA ALA A 163 1.95 2.26 2.77
C ALA A 163 2.95 1.09 2.73
N LEU A 164 2.52 -0.09 2.27
CA LEU A 164 3.42 -1.22 2.04
C LEU A 164 4.60 -0.87 1.13
N MET A 165 4.32 -0.27 -0.03
CA MET A 165 5.34 0.09 -1.00
C MET A 165 6.36 1.09 -0.44
N ILE A 166 5.90 2.06 0.35
CA ILE A 166 6.79 3.02 1.02
C ILE A 166 7.67 2.29 2.04
N VAL A 167 7.10 1.39 2.84
CA VAL A 167 7.84 0.62 3.85
C VAL A 167 8.92 -0.26 3.23
N GLU A 168 8.61 -0.91 2.11
CA GLU A 168 9.58 -1.72 1.37
C GLU A 168 10.77 -0.89 0.89
N GLU A 169 10.50 0.26 0.26
CA GLU A 169 11.56 1.15 -0.24
C GLU A 169 12.41 1.74 0.89
N MET A 170 11.79 2.05 2.04
CA MET A 170 12.50 2.49 3.25
C MET A 170 13.40 1.40 3.82
N ALA A 171 12.96 0.14 3.80
CA ALA A 171 13.77 -0.98 4.28
C ALA A 171 14.99 -1.23 3.38
N VAL A 172 14.82 -1.13 2.05
CA VAL A 172 15.94 -1.22 1.10
C VAL A 172 16.94 -0.09 1.33
N LEU A 173 16.47 1.14 1.53
CA LEU A 173 17.36 2.27 1.86
C LEU A 173 18.14 2.03 3.16
N HIS A 174 17.46 1.56 4.21
CA HIS A 174 18.09 1.32 5.50
C HIS A 174 19.23 0.28 5.40
N GLU A 175 19.02 -0.79 4.65
CA GLU A 175 20.05 -1.81 4.41
C GLU A 175 21.27 -1.23 3.67
N VAL A 176 21.04 -0.40 2.65
CA VAL A 176 22.11 0.26 1.89
C VAL A 176 22.89 1.24 2.75
N LEU A 177 22.20 2.04 3.56
CA LEU A 177 22.82 3.00 4.47
C LEU A 177 23.68 2.28 5.52
N ASN A 178 23.15 1.22 6.17
CA ASN A 178 23.92 0.44 7.14
C ASN A 178 25.19 -0.17 6.54
N LYS A 179 25.11 -0.75 5.33
CA LYS A 179 26.29 -1.30 4.64
C LYS A 179 27.35 -0.22 4.35
N ARG A 180 26.93 1.00 4.02
CA ARG A 180 27.85 2.12 3.76
C ARG A 180 28.49 2.64 5.06
N LEU A 181 27.71 2.80 6.12
CA LEU A 181 28.20 3.22 7.43
C LEU A 181 29.20 2.22 8.02
N LEU A 182 28.90 0.92 7.94
CA LEU A 182 29.82 -0.14 8.35
C LEU A 182 31.12 -0.12 7.54
N ARG A 183 31.04 0.12 6.24
CA ARG A 183 32.26 0.25 5.41
C ARG A 183 33.09 1.45 5.82
N ALA A 184 32.45 2.59 6.08
CA ALA A 184 33.14 3.81 6.51
C ALA A 184 33.79 3.64 7.89
N SER A 185 33.12 2.96 8.83
CA SER A 185 33.69 2.69 10.16
C SER A 185 34.90 1.75 10.07
N VAL A 186 34.82 0.68 9.27
CA VAL A 186 35.96 -0.23 9.03
C VAL A 186 37.14 0.51 8.40
N ILE A 187 36.91 1.37 7.40
CA ILE A 187 37.99 2.18 6.79
C ILE A 187 38.63 3.12 7.82
N THR A 188 37.81 3.78 8.65
CA THR A 188 38.29 4.72 9.68
C THR A 188 39.10 3.99 10.76
N GLU A 189 38.66 2.81 11.16
CA GLU A 189 39.36 1.95 12.12
C GLU A 189 40.68 1.41 11.54
N TYR A 190 40.67 1.01 10.26
CA TYR A 190 41.88 0.59 9.55
C TYR A 190 42.91 1.73 9.44
N HIS A 191 42.48 2.94 9.07
CA HIS A 191 43.36 4.12 9.05
C HIS A 191 43.92 4.46 10.42
N ARG A 192 43.13 4.30 11.49
CA ARG A 192 43.58 4.50 12.86
C ARG A 192 44.63 3.45 13.27
N ALA A 193 44.46 2.18 12.87
CA ALA A 193 45.41 1.11 13.15
C ALA A 193 46.76 1.32 12.44
N TRP A 194 46.75 1.85 11.21
CA TRP A 194 47.97 2.18 10.46
C TRP A 194 48.73 3.38 11.05
N PHE A 195 48.04 4.38 11.61
CA PHE A 195 48.68 5.55 12.22
C PHE A 195 49.25 5.29 13.63
N VAL A 196 48.81 4.22 14.31
CA VAL A 196 49.24 3.88 15.69
C VAL A 196 50.30 2.77 15.70
N SER A 197 50.76 2.30 14.54
CA SER A 197 51.90 1.38 14.45
C SER A 197 53.20 2.15 14.72
N PRO A 198 53.85 2.00 15.89
CA PRO A 198 55.12 2.66 16.17
C PRO A 198 56.23 1.91 15.43
N CYS A 199 57.07 2.64 14.69
CA CYS A 199 58.45 2.19 14.45
C CYS A 199 59.23 2.22 15.76
#